data_AF-A0A381S160-F1
#
_entry.id   AF-A0A381S160-F1
#
_cell.length_a   1.000
_cell.length_b   1.000
_cell.length_c   1.000
_cell.angle_alpha   90.00
_cell.angle_beta   90.00
_cell.angle_gamma   90.00
#
_symmetry.space_group_name_H-M   'P 1'
#
loop_
_entity.id
_entity.type
_entity.pdbx_description
1 polymer ?
#
loop_
_entity_poly.entity_id
_entity_poly.type
_entity_poly.pdbx_seq_one_letter_code
_entity_poly.pdbx_strand_id
1 'polypeptide(L)'
;MIKGQDCLAFREEEMPRRHAEIIPSFVESAIYESGQEMKMIDAVAVSIGPGSFTGLRIGLGFAKGFAFAHDLPILAVPTIEAMAFGLAKHQPTLGLVLSHGRRIFSQRFSWQDELPIAASKPVVNDLEDLLDDLDEYATIFQWQC
;
A
#
# COMPACT_ATOMS: atom_id res chain seq x y z
N MET A 1 -3.32 -12.66 -4.62
CA MET A 1 -4.68 -13.18 -4.39
C MET A 1 -4.83 -13.46 -2.90
N ILE A 2 -5.88 -12.95 -2.28
CA ILE A 2 -6.18 -13.14 -0.85
C ILE A 2 -7.57 -13.76 -0.73
N LYS A 3 -7.74 -14.69 0.22
CA LYS A 3 -9.04 -15.26 0.59
C LYS A 3 -9.12 -15.34 2.11
N GLY A 4 -9.99 -14.54 2.73
CA GLY A 4 -10.00 -14.39 4.18
C GLY A 4 -8.66 -13.87 4.69
N GLN A 5 -7.99 -14.63 5.56
CA GLN A 5 -6.65 -14.31 6.07
C GLN A 5 -5.51 -14.94 5.27
N ASP A 6 -5.83 -15.76 4.27
CA ASP A 6 -4.84 -16.53 3.51
C ASP A 6 -4.39 -15.79 2.25
N CYS A 7 -3.07 -15.69 2.06
CA CYS A 7 -2.48 -15.27 0.80
C CYS A 7 -2.29 -16.50 -0.12
N LEU A 8 -3.18 -16.66 -1.10
CA LEU A 8 -3.17 -17.82 -2.01
C LEU A 8 -2.10 -17.73 -3.10
N ALA A 9 -1.75 -16.51 -3.52
CA ALA A 9 -0.72 -16.28 -4.53
C ALA A 9 -0.19 -14.84 -4.41
N PHE A 10 1.10 -14.65 -4.64
CA PHE A 10 1.77 -13.35 -4.55
C PHE A 10 2.79 -13.19 -5.68
N ARG A 11 2.88 -11.99 -6.24
CA ARG A 11 3.84 -11.62 -7.29
C ARG A 11 4.40 -10.25 -6.99
N GLU A 12 5.71 -10.16 -6.96
CA GLU A 12 6.49 -8.95 -6.76
C GLU A 12 7.80 -9.08 -7.53
N GLU A 13 8.20 -8.02 -8.20
CA GLU A 13 9.47 -7.96 -8.91
C GLU A 13 9.97 -6.51 -8.97
N GLU A 14 11.26 -6.31 -8.73
CA GLU A 14 11.89 -5.01 -8.83
C GLU A 14 12.18 -4.69 -10.30
N MET A 15 11.32 -3.88 -10.93
CA MET A 15 11.41 -3.58 -12.36
C MET A 15 11.31 -2.09 -12.66
N PRO A 16 12.43 -1.41 -12.94
CA PRO A 16 12.41 -0.01 -13.33
C PRO A 16 11.61 0.21 -14.61
N ARG A 17 10.61 1.10 -14.56
CA ARG A 17 9.87 1.65 -15.72
C ARG A 17 9.05 0.65 -16.55
N ARG A 18 8.83 -0.57 -16.06
CA ARG A 18 8.04 -1.61 -16.77
C ARG A 18 6.70 -1.97 -16.12
N HIS A 19 6.29 -1.21 -15.09
CA HIS A 19 5.07 -1.50 -14.32
C HIS A 19 3.82 -1.67 -15.20
N ALA A 20 3.62 -0.81 -16.22
CA ALA A 20 2.42 -0.88 -17.07
C ALA A 20 2.36 -2.16 -17.93
N GLU A 21 3.51 -2.72 -18.31
CA GLU A 21 3.60 -3.92 -19.15
C GLU A 21 3.32 -5.19 -18.36
N ILE A 22 3.78 -5.23 -17.10
CA ILE A 22 3.84 -6.48 -16.33
C ILE A 22 2.61 -6.74 -15.47
N ILE A 23 1.90 -5.69 -15.03
CA ILE A 23 0.75 -5.83 -14.14
C ILE A 23 -0.32 -6.80 -14.68
N PRO A 24 -0.72 -6.77 -15.97
CA PRO A 24 -1.67 -7.75 -16.50
C PRO A 24 -1.18 -9.20 -16.33
N SER A 25 0.09 -9.47 -16.64
CA SER A 25 0.70 -10.80 -16.50
C SER A 25 0.79 -11.25 -15.04
N PHE A 26 1.02 -10.34 -14.10
CA PHE A 26 1.02 -10.65 -12.67
C PHE A 26 -0.36 -11.04 -12.17
N VAL A 27 -1.41 -10.37 -12.65
CA VAL A 27 -2.79 -10.73 -12.29
C VAL A 27 -3.14 -12.11 -12.84
N GLU A 28 -2.86 -12.38 -14.12
CA GLU A 28 -3.08 -13.70 -14.72
C GLU A 28 -2.35 -14.81 -13.96
N SER A 29 -1.08 -14.58 -13.64
CA SER A 29 -0.25 -15.55 -12.90
C SER A 29 -0.78 -15.77 -11.49
N ALA A 30 -1.16 -14.70 -10.78
CA ALA A 30 -1.73 -14.80 -9.43
C ALA A 30 -3.08 -15.52 -9.42
N ILE A 31 -3.91 -15.36 -10.45
CA ILE A 31 -5.15 -16.12 -10.62
C ILE A 31 -4.84 -17.59 -10.83
N TYR A 32 -3.98 -17.90 -11.79
CA TYR A 32 -3.59 -19.28 -12.10
C TYR A 32 -3.02 -20.03 -10.89
N GLU A 33 -2.07 -19.43 -10.17
CA GLU A 33 -1.38 -20.07 -9.05
C GLU A 33 -2.23 -20.26 -7.81
N SER A 34 -3.23 -19.39 -7.62
CA SER A 34 -4.19 -19.54 -6.51
C SER A 34 -5.15 -20.72 -6.69
N GLY A 35 -5.19 -21.31 -7.89
CA GLY A 35 -6.19 -22.30 -8.30
C GLY A 35 -7.63 -21.78 -8.32
N GLN A 36 -7.85 -20.46 -8.28
CA GLN A 36 -9.18 -19.87 -8.38
C GLN A 36 -9.54 -19.54 -9.83
N GLU A 37 -10.84 -19.50 -10.09
CA GLU A 37 -11.37 -18.98 -11.34
C GLU A 37 -11.62 -17.46 -11.24
N MET A 38 -11.55 -16.75 -12.36
CA MET A 38 -11.80 -15.30 -12.43
C MET A 38 -13.14 -14.89 -11.79
N LYS A 39 -14.18 -15.71 -11.95
CA LYS A 39 -15.53 -15.49 -11.40
C LYS A 39 -15.61 -15.54 -9.87
N MET A 40 -14.55 -16.03 -9.20
CA MET A 40 -14.48 -16.16 -7.74
C MET A 40 -13.84 -14.92 -7.08
N ILE A 41 -13.48 -13.91 -7.86
CA ILE A 41 -12.92 -12.66 -7.35
C ILE A 41 -14.07 -11.73 -6.99
N ASP A 42 -14.13 -11.30 -5.73
CA ASP A 42 -15.21 -10.46 -5.23
C ASP A 42 -14.90 -8.95 -5.28
N ALA A 43 -13.62 -8.58 -5.36
CA ALA A 43 -13.17 -7.19 -5.32
C ALA A 43 -11.72 -7.00 -5.80
N VAL A 44 -11.35 -5.76 -6.11
CA VAL A 44 -9.98 -5.35 -6.43
C VAL A 44 -9.48 -4.36 -5.38
N ALA A 45 -8.46 -4.73 -4.61
CA ALA A 45 -7.79 -3.81 -3.69
C ALA A 45 -6.65 -3.08 -4.39
N VAL A 46 -6.54 -1.77 -4.19
CA VAL A 46 -5.48 -0.94 -4.79
C VAL A 46 -4.97 0.10 -3.81
N SER A 47 -3.65 0.27 -3.77
CA SER A 47 -3.00 1.32 -3.00
C SER A 47 -3.35 2.71 -3.56
N ILE A 48 -3.74 3.63 -2.68
CA ILE A 48 -4.14 5.01 -3.05
C ILE A 48 -3.11 6.08 -2.69
N GLY A 49 -1.93 5.67 -2.22
CA GLY A 49 -0.85 6.56 -1.85
C GLY A 49 -0.82 6.91 -0.36
N PRO A 50 0.16 7.74 0.05
CA PRO A 50 1.20 8.35 -0.79
C PRO A 50 2.21 7.33 -1.37
N GLY A 51 2.92 7.74 -2.42
CA GLY A 51 3.88 6.90 -3.16
C GLY A 51 4.26 7.52 -4.51
N SER A 52 4.95 6.75 -5.35
CA SER A 52 5.36 7.19 -6.69
C SER A 52 4.17 7.66 -7.52
N PHE A 53 4.20 8.92 -7.98
CA PHE A 53 3.11 9.52 -8.77
C PHE A 53 2.80 8.72 -10.04
N THR A 54 3.84 8.30 -10.76
CA THR A 54 3.71 7.48 -11.97
C THR A 54 3.20 6.09 -11.62
N GLY A 55 3.78 5.44 -10.60
CA GLY A 55 3.38 4.09 -10.16
C GLY A 55 1.91 4.03 -9.73
N LEU A 56 1.48 4.99 -8.90
CA LEU A 56 0.09 5.09 -8.43
C LEU A 56 -0.89 5.26 -9.59
N ARG A 57 -0.58 6.09 -10.59
CA ARG A 57 -1.46 6.28 -11.75
C ARG A 57 -1.56 5.03 -12.62
N ILE A 58 -0.44 4.34 -12.83
CA ILE A 58 -0.42 3.08 -13.58
C ILE A 58 -1.28 2.03 -12.85
N GLY A 59 -1.03 1.82 -11.55
CA GLY A 59 -1.74 0.85 -10.74
C GLY A 59 -3.25 1.16 -10.62
N LEU A 60 -3.61 2.41 -10.33
CA LEU A 60 -5.02 2.84 -10.27
C LEU A 60 -5.71 2.75 -11.63
N GLY A 61 -5.02 3.09 -12.72
CA GLY A 61 -5.55 2.97 -14.07
C GLY A 61 -5.87 1.52 -14.42
N PHE A 62 -4.93 0.61 -14.16
CA PHE A 62 -5.14 -0.82 -14.36
C PHE A 62 -6.28 -1.34 -13.47
N ALA A 63 -6.25 -1.07 -12.16
CA ALA A 63 -7.26 -1.54 -11.22
C ALA A 63 -8.67 -1.09 -11.62
N LYS A 64 -8.83 0.16 -12.06
CA LYS A 64 -10.11 0.68 -12.57
C LYS A 64 -10.57 -0.03 -13.83
N GLY A 65 -9.68 -0.21 -14.81
CA GLY A 65 -10.01 -0.90 -16.06
C GLY A 65 -10.41 -2.36 -15.81
N PHE A 66 -9.63 -3.06 -14.99
CA PHE A 66 -9.88 -4.45 -14.62
C PHE A 66 -11.20 -4.60 -13.85
N ALA A 67 -11.40 -3.80 -12.81
CA ALA A 67 -12.64 -3.84 -12.02
C ALA A 67 -13.87 -3.52 -12.88
N PHE A 68 -13.78 -2.52 -13.77
CA PHE A 68 -14.86 -2.18 -14.68
C PHE A 68 -15.19 -3.31 -15.66
N ALA A 69 -14.18 -3.98 -16.23
CA ALA A 69 -14.38 -5.08 -17.17
C ALA A 69 -15.07 -6.31 -16.54
N HIS A 70 -14.97 -6.46 -15.22
CA HIS A 70 -15.45 -7.62 -14.48
C HIS A 70 -16.59 -7.31 -13.50
N ASP A 71 -17.12 -6.09 -13.52
CA ASP A 71 -18.17 -5.61 -12.61
C ASP A 71 -17.81 -5.79 -11.12
N LEU A 72 -16.55 -5.47 -10.78
CA LEU A 72 -16.01 -5.63 -9.43
C LEU A 72 -15.95 -4.30 -8.67
N PRO A 73 -16.23 -4.30 -7.36
CA PRO A 73 -15.93 -3.15 -6.50
C PRO A 73 -14.42 -2.96 -6.33
N ILE A 74 -14.01 -1.71 -6.11
CA ILE A 74 -12.62 -1.34 -5.78
C ILE A 74 -12.51 -0.98 -4.30
N LEU A 75 -11.54 -1.59 -3.62
CA LEU A 75 -11.18 -1.29 -2.25
C LEU A 75 -9.94 -0.40 -2.23
N ALA A 76 -10.10 0.83 -1.74
CA ALA A 76 -9.00 1.77 -1.58
C ALA A 76 -8.18 1.44 -0.34
N VAL A 77 -6.87 1.25 -0.51
CA VAL A 77 -5.95 0.89 0.58
C VAL A 77 -4.94 2.02 0.79
N PRO A 78 -5.00 2.77 1.91
CA PRO A 78 -4.01 3.81 2.21
C PRO A 78 -2.63 3.19 2.42
N THR A 79 -1.60 3.70 1.73
CA THR A 79 -0.29 3.02 1.66
C THR A 79 0.40 2.92 3.02
N ILE A 80 0.44 4.03 3.78
CA ILE A 80 1.16 4.06 5.06
C ILE A 80 0.44 3.21 6.11
N GLU A 81 -0.90 3.19 6.11
CA GLU A 81 -1.70 2.30 6.96
C GLU A 81 -1.44 0.82 6.65
N ALA A 82 -1.39 0.44 5.36
CA ALA A 82 -1.07 -0.93 4.97
C ALA A 82 0.35 -1.35 5.36
N MET A 83 1.33 -0.45 5.24
CA MET A 83 2.69 -0.70 5.72
C MET A 83 2.74 -0.83 7.24
N ALA A 84 2.03 0.03 7.97
CA ALA A 84 1.91 -0.06 9.42
C ALA A 84 1.31 -1.42 9.82
N PHE A 85 0.21 -1.83 9.18
CA PHE A 85 -0.44 -3.12 9.43
C PHE A 85 0.50 -4.31 9.20
N GLY A 86 1.32 -4.29 8.15
CA GLY A 86 2.37 -5.31 7.93
C GLY A 86 3.41 -5.40 9.06
N LEU A 87 3.51 -4.36 9.89
CA LEU A 87 4.40 -4.26 11.05
C LEU A 87 3.65 -4.39 12.39
N ALA A 88 2.44 -4.97 12.42
CA ALA A 88 1.58 -5.04 13.62
C ALA A 88 2.28 -5.55 14.88
N LYS A 89 3.25 -6.47 14.77
CA LYS A 89 4.06 -6.95 15.91
C LYS A 89 4.85 -5.86 16.63
N HIS A 90 5.22 -4.79 15.91
CA HIS A 90 6.02 -3.69 16.43
C HIS A 90 5.17 -2.46 16.78
N GLN A 91 3.90 -2.45 16.38
CA GLN A 91 2.95 -1.37 16.64
C GLN A 91 3.52 0.05 16.43
N PRO A 92 4.07 0.37 15.24
CA PRO A 92 4.67 1.68 15.01
C PRO A 92 3.65 2.80 15.17
N THR A 93 4.04 3.86 15.88
CA THR A 93 3.21 5.04 16.14
C THR A 93 3.39 6.13 15.09
N LEU A 94 4.40 6.02 14.22
CA LEU A 94 4.68 6.95 13.14
C LEU A 94 5.24 6.24 11.90
N GLY A 95 4.61 6.44 10.75
CA GLY A 95 5.09 5.95 9.46
C GLY A 95 5.61 7.09 8.60
N LEU A 96 6.81 6.92 8.03
CA LEU A 96 7.48 7.91 7.17
C LEU A 96 7.70 7.34 5.77
N VAL A 97 7.30 8.10 4.74
CA VAL A 97 7.52 7.76 3.34
C VAL A 97 8.21 8.93 2.66
N LEU A 98 9.38 8.68 2.06
CA LEU A 98 10.09 9.71 1.30
C LEU A 98 9.27 10.14 0.08
N SER A 99 9.17 11.45 -0.14
CA SER A 99 8.54 12.01 -1.33
C SER A 99 9.60 12.37 -2.38
N HIS A 100 10.13 13.58 -2.33
CA HIS A 100 11.20 14.06 -3.20
C HIS A 100 12.09 15.04 -2.42
N GLY A 101 13.39 15.07 -2.74
CA GLY A 101 14.33 15.93 -2.03
C GLY A 101 14.33 15.63 -0.53
N ARG A 102 13.98 16.65 0.29
CA ARG A 102 13.93 16.55 1.76
C ARG A 102 12.51 16.39 2.34
N ARG A 103 11.50 16.23 1.49
CA ARG A 103 10.11 16.11 1.92
C ARG A 103 9.71 14.67 2.20
N ILE A 104 8.92 14.51 3.24
CA ILE A 104 8.38 13.23 3.68
C ILE A 104 6.87 13.32 3.83
N PHE A 105 6.19 12.22 3.52
CA PHE A 105 4.86 11.97 4.03
C PHE A 105 5.00 11.31 5.39
N SER A 106 4.27 11.83 6.38
CA SER A 106 4.20 11.24 7.71
C SER A 106 2.75 10.96 8.10
N GLN A 107 2.52 9.87 8.82
CA GLN A 107 1.21 9.54 9.37
C GLN A 107 1.38 8.92 10.76
N ARG A 108 0.62 9.41 11.73
CA ARG A 108 0.62 8.90 13.11
C ARG A 108 -0.47 7.85 13.30
N PHE A 109 -0.17 6.86 14.12
CA PHE A 109 -1.04 5.72 14.41
C PHE A 109 -1.22 5.53 15.91
N SER A 110 -2.44 5.13 16.28
CA SER A 110 -2.71 4.40 17.51
C SER A 110 -3.03 2.94 17.16
N TRP A 111 -3.02 2.04 18.14
CA TRP A 111 -3.20 0.61 17.90
C TRP A 111 -4.33 0.05 18.75
N GLN A 112 -5.20 -0.74 18.12
CA GLN A 112 -6.27 -1.47 18.78
C GLN A 112 -6.42 -2.83 18.10
N ASP A 113 -6.42 -3.92 18.87
CA ASP A 113 -6.60 -5.29 18.36
C ASP A 113 -5.70 -5.62 17.16
N GLU A 114 -4.41 -5.25 17.24
CA GLU A 114 -3.41 -5.41 16.17
C GLU A 114 -3.70 -4.64 14.87
N LEU A 115 -4.65 -3.70 14.89
CA LEU A 115 -4.97 -2.83 13.77
C LEU A 115 -4.42 -1.40 14.00
N PRO A 116 -3.75 -0.81 13.02
CA PRO A 116 -3.39 0.60 13.08
C PRO A 116 -4.63 1.46 12.85
N ILE A 117 -4.86 2.40 13.76
CA ILE A 117 -5.87 3.45 13.63
C ILE A 117 -5.13 4.75 13.33
N ALA A 118 -5.27 5.22 12.08
CA ALA A 118 -4.69 6.49 11.65
C ALA A 118 -5.31 7.66 12.41
N ALA A 119 -4.47 8.48 13.05
CA ALA A 119 -4.92 9.69 13.75
C ALA A 119 -5.38 10.79 12.76
N SER A 120 -4.85 10.76 11.54
CA SER A 120 -5.18 11.69 10.46
C SER A 120 -4.82 11.09 9.10
N LYS A 121 -5.16 11.80 8.02
CA LYS A 121 -4.55 11.56 6.70
C LYS A 121 -3.03 11.82 6.76
N PRO A 122 -2.24 11.24 5.83
CA PRO A 122 -0.83 11.57 5.68
C PRO A 122 -0.62 13.08 5.47
N VAL A 123 0.34 13.64 6.18
CA VAL A 123 0.77 15.04 6.06
C VAL A 123 2.15 15.13 5.43
N VAL A 124 2.42 16.21 4.70
CA VAL A 124 3.72 16.47 4.09
C VAL A 124 4.50 17.41 4.97
N ASN A 125 5.67 16.98 5.44
CA ASN A 125 6.58 17.79 6.24
C ASN A 125 7.97 17.77 5.59
N ASP A 126 8.80 18.76 5.92
CA ASP A 126 10.24 18.63 5.72
C ASP A 126 10.82 17.73 6.82
N LEU A 127 11.85 16.94 6.47
CA LEU A 127 12.40 15.95 7.39
C LEU A 127 12.98 16.59 8.66
N GLU A 128 13.58 17.78 8.57
CA GLU A 128 14.19 18.47 9.73
C GLU A 128 13.14 18.87 10.76
N ASP A 129 12.06 19.54 10.31
CA ASP A 129 10.96 19.94 11.17
C ASP A 129 10.34 18.76 11.92
N LEU A 130 10.21 17.62 11.25
CA LEU A 130 9.69 16.42 11.91
C LEU A 130 10.65 15.91 12.98
N LEU A 131 11.96 15.88 12.71
CA LEU A 131 12.97 15.38 13.63
C LEU A 131 13.00 16.18 14.94
N ASP A 132 12.78 17.50 14.86
CA ASP A 132 12.71 18.38 16.02
C ASP A 132 11.48 18.12 16.90
N ASP A 133 10.39 17.62 16.30
CA ASP A 133 9.11 17.31 16.94
C ASP A 133 8.91 15.81 17.29
N LEU A 134 9.97 14.99 17.18
CA LEU A 134 9.87 13.57 17.50
C LEU A 134 9.81 13.33 19.01
N ASP A 135 8.80 12.56 19.42
CA ASP A 135 8.72 12.00 20.77
C ASP A 135 9.82 10.95 20.95
N GLU A 136 10.54 11.00 22.07
CA GLU A 136 11.61 10.06 22.43
C GLU A 136 11.11 8.61 22.50
N TYR A 137 9.80 8.40 22.69
CA TYR A 137 9.16 7.08 22.74
C TYR A 137 8.48 6.65 21.42
N ALA A 138 8.65 7.42 20.33
CA ALA A 138 8.05 7.07 19.06
C ALA A 138 8.65 5.77 18.48
N THR A 139 7.79 4.82 18.09
CA THR A 139 8.21 3.67 17.28
C THR A 139 7.94 4.00 15.82
N ILE A 140 9.02 4.14 15.05
CA ILE A 140 8.97 4.71 13.70
C ILE A 140 9.34 3.63 12.68
N PHE A 141 8.62 3.59 11.56
CA PHE A 141 9.13 2.95 10.34
C PHE A 141 9.34 3.98 9.25
N GLN A 142 10.33 3.71 8.40
CA GLN A 142 10.62 4.51 7.23
C GLN A 142 10.63 3.63 5.98
N TRP A 143 10.02 4.12 4.92
CA TRP A 143 10.07 3.50 3.60
C TRP A 143 10.69 4.45 2.57
N GLN A 144 11.58 3.91 1.75
CA GLN A 144 12.14 4.61 0.59
C GLN A 144 11.44 4.07 -0.67
N CYS A 145 10.78 4.97 -1.41
CA CYS A 145 10.14 4.65 -2.69
C CYS A 145 11.14 4.55 -3.84
#